data_AF-A0A3D3P9J5-F1
#
_entry.id   AF-A0A3D3P9J5-F1
#
_cell.length_a   1.000
_cell.length_b   1.000
_cell.length_c   1.000
_cell.angle_alpha   90.00
_cell.angle_beta   90.00
_cell.angle_gamma   90.00
#
_symmetry.space_group_name_H-M   'P 1'
#
loop_
_entity.id
_entity.type
_entity.pdbx_description
1 polymer ?
#
loop_
_entity_poly.entity_id
_entity_poly.type
_entity_poly.pdbx_seq_one_letter_code
_entity_poly.pdbx_strand_id
1 'polypeptide(L)' 'GINSVGLRRRGFTSDQINEIQDIYRTIYLKKNNITMALDNIEAERQPTEIRDEILDFIRNSNRGIMKGFGSS' A
#
# COMPACT_ATOMS: atom_id res chain seq x y z
N GLY A 1 -4.71 -8.86 3.57
CA GLY A 1 -3.89 -9.10 2.36
C GLY A 1 -4.50 -8.36 1.18
N ILE A 2 -3.89 -8.41 -0.01
CA ILE A 2 -4.43 -7.75 -1.22
C ILE A 2 -5.41 -8.64 -1.99
N ASN A 3 -6.36 -8.03 -2.73
CA ASN A 3 -7.29 -8.74 -3.61
C ASN A 3 -6.67 -9.02 -4.99
N SER A 4 -5.64 -9.88 -5.02
CA SER A 4 -4.90 -10.18 -6.25
C SER A 4 -5.78 -10.79 -7.37
N VAL A 5 -6.77 -11.61 -7.02
CA VAL A 5 -7.72 -12.19 -8.00
C VAL A 5 -8.57 -11.09 -8.66
N GLY A 6 -9.10 -10.16 -7.86
CA GLY A 6 -9.88 -9.03 -8.39
C GLY A 6 -9.05 -8.11 -9.27
N LEU A 7 -7.80 -7.84 -8.89
CA LEU A 7 -6.86 -7.04 -9.68
C LEU A 7 -6.55 -7.71 -11.03
N ARG A 8 -6.26 -9.02 -11.04
CA ARG A 8 -6.06 -9.77 -12.30
C ARG A 8 -7.29 -9.72 -13.20
N ARG A 9 -8.51 -9.87 -12.64
CA ARG A 9 -9.77 -9.78 -13.41
C ARG A 9 -9.98 -8.39 -14.02
N ARG A 10 -9.40 -7.34 -13.44
CA ARG A 10 -9.46 -5.96 -13.96
C ARG A 10 -8.30 -5.60 -14.89
N GLY A 11 -7.45 -6.57 -15.24
CA GLY A 11 -6.38 -6.37 -16.21
C GLY A 11 -5.07 -5.80 -15.64
N PHE A 12 -4.90 -5.75 -14.32
CA PHE A 12 -3.62 -5.36 -13.73
C PHE A 12 -2.54 -6.38 -14.09
N THR A 13 -1.38 -5.87 -14.48
CA THR A 13 -0.22 -6.72 -14.79
C THR A 13 0.34 -7.36 -13.52
N SER A 14 1.12 -8.44 -13.68
CA SER A 14 1.77 -9.06 -12.54
C SER A 14 2.69 -8.09 -11.80
N ASP A 15 3.37 -7.18 -12.50
CA ASP A 15 4.27 -6.19 -11.92
C ASP A 15 3.50 -5.17 -11.08
N GLN A 16 2.37 -4.66 -11.61
CA GLN A 16 1.48 -3.77 -10.86
C GLN A 16 0.91 -4.44 -9.61
N ILE A 17 0.52 -5.72 -9.69
CA ILE A 17 0.02 -6.47 -8.53
C ILE A 17 1.11 -6.66 -7.49
N ASN A 18 2.35 -6.94 -7.93
CA ASN A 18 3.50 -7.07 -7.03
C ASN A 18 3.80 -5.74 -6.32
N GLU A 19 3.75 -4.63 -7.05
CA GLU A 19 3.91 -3.29 -6.50
C GLU A 19 2.87 -3.00 -5.41
N ILE A 20 1.57 -3.23 -5.70
CA ILE A 20 0.48 -3.08 -4.72
C ILE A 20 0.73 -3.96 -3.49
N GLN A 21 1.16 -5.21 -3.72
CA GLN A 21 1.44 -6.15 -2.64
C GLN A 21 2.56 -5.65 -1.73
N ASP A 22 3.63 -5.12 -2.30
CA ASP A 22 4.77 -4.69 -1.51
C ASP A 22 4.54 -3.34 -0.81
N ILE A 23 3.73 -2.45 -1.38
CA ILE A 23 3.21 -1.27 -0.69
C ILE A 23 2.36 -1.69 0.52
N TYR A 24 1.42 -2.62 0.33
CA TYR A 24 0.61 -3.19 1.42
C TYR A 24 1.49 -3.77 2.54
N ARG A 25 2.55 -4.52 2.20
CA ARG A 25 3.48 -5.09 3.19
C ARG A 25 4.22 -4.01 3.97
N THR A 26 4.69 -2.96 3.31
CA THR A 26 5.36 -1.85 3.99
C THR A 26 4.43 -1.12 4.97
N ILE A 27 3.15 -0.94 4.62
CA ILE A 27 2.18 -0.25 5.47
C ILE A 27 1.73 -1.11 6.66
N TYR A 28 1.50 -2.41 6.43
CA TYR A 28 0.79 -3.25 7.40
C TYR A 28 1.62 -4.33 8.08
N LEU A 29 2.75 -4.75 7.48
CA LEU A 29 3.57 -5.84 8.02
C LEU A 29 4.91 -5.36 8.58
N LYS A 30 5.49 -4.29 8.03
CA LYS A 30 6.60 -3.61 8.71
C LYS A 30 6.02 -2.91 9.95
N LYS A 31 6.63 -3.12 11.13
CA LYS A 31 6.16 -2.58 12.43
C LYS A 31 6.37 -1.06 12.58
N ASN A 32 6.17 -0.32 11.50
CA ASN A 32 6.28 1.14 11.46
C ASN A 32 4.90 1.76 11.70
N ASN A 33 4.87 2.99 12.20
CA ASN A 33 3.64 3.77 12.16
C ASN A 33 3.33 4.18 10.70
N ILE A 34 2.08 4.56 10.43
CA ILE A 34 1.61 4.84 9.07
C ILE A 34 2.45 5.94 8.42
N THR A 35 2.71 7.05 9.11
CA THR A 35 3.50 8.17 8.58
C THR A 35 4.89 7.71 8.12
N MET A 36 5.63 7.01 8.98
CA MET A 36 6.94 6.46 8.62
C MET A 36 6.85 5.46 7.46
N ALA A 37 5.78 4.66 7.38
CA ALA A 37 5.62 3.73 6.26
C ALA A 37 5.42 4.48 4.94
N LEU A 38 4.63 5.56 4.92
CA LEU A 38 4.43 6.41 3.74
C LEU A 38 5.75 7.07 3.31
N ASP A 39 6.49 7.67 4.24
CA ASP A 39 7.76 8.34 3.96
C ASP A 39 8.81 7.37 3.38
N ASN A 40 8.89 6.15 3.94
CA ASN A 40 9.78 5.12 3.42
C ASN A 40 9.40 4.68 2.00
N ILE A 41 8.10 4.59 1.69
CA ILE A 41 7.65 4.24 0.34
C ILE A 41 8.06 5.31 -0.67
N GLU A 42 7.96 6.58 -0.32
CA GLU A 42 8.36 7.69 -1.19
C GLU A 42 9.87 7.75 -1.39
N ALA A 43 10.66 7.46 -0.36
CA ALA A 43 12.10 7.49 -0.43
C ALA A 43 12.70 6.29 -1.19
N GLU A 44 12.13 5.09 -1.02
CA GLU A 44 12.68 3.84 -1.57
C GLU A 44 12.18 3.50 -2.97
N ARG A 45 11.01 4.04 -3.39
CA ARG A 45 10.35 3.65 -4.65
C ARG A 45 10.26 4.79 -5.65
N GLN A 46 10.38 4.43 -6.93
CA GLN A 46 10.10 5.35 -8.02
C GLN A 46 8.63 5.79 -8.02
N PRO A 47 8.33 7.02 -8.47
CA PRO A 47 6.98 7.47 -8.72
C PRO A 47 6.24 6.62 -9.75
N THR A 48 5.07 6.15 -9.36
CA THR A 48 4.12 5.44 -10.22
C THR A 48 2.71 5.89 -9.86
N GLU A 49 1.80 5.82 -10.82
CA GLU A 49 0.39 6.17 -10.59
C GLU A 49 -0.24 5.33 -9.47
N ILE A 50 0.08 4.03 -9.42
CA ILE A 50 -0.42 3.11 -8.38
C ILE A 50 0.09 3.50 -7.00
N ARG A 51 1.38 3.80 -6.88
CA ARG A 51 1.97 4.24 -5.62
C ARG A 51 1.29 5.50 -5.14
N ASP A 52 1.21 6.50 -6.00
CA ASP A 52 0.70 7.82 -5.66
C ASP A 52 -0.79 7.75 -5.28
N GLU A 53 -1.60 6.99 -6.04
CA GLU A 53 -3.01 6.76 -5.71
C GLU A 53 -3.20 6.13 -4.33
N ILE A 54 -2.37 5.14 -3.96
CA ILE A 54 -2.44 4.50 -2.65
C ILE A 54 -2.01 5.46 -1.54
N LEU A 55 -0.90 6.18 -1.72
CA LEU A 55 -0.40 7.12 -0.70
C LEU A 55 -1.39 8.26 -0.48
N ASP A 56 -1.94 8.82 -1.55
CA ASP A 56 -2.92 9.90 -1.51
C ASP A 56 -4.22 9.44 -0.86
N PHE A 57 -4.70 8.23 -1.15
CA PHE A 57 -5.86 7.66 -0.47
C PHE A 57 -5.67 7.60 1.05
N ILE A 58 -4.49 7.18 1.50
CA ILE A 58 -4.19 7.05 2.94
C ILE A 58 -4.08 8.42 3.60
N ARG A 59 -3.35 9.35 2.97
CA ARG A 59 -3.15 10.72 3.47
C ARG A 59 -4.46 11.49 3.59
N ASN A 60 -5.35 11.31 2.63
CA ASN A 60 -6.64 12.00 2.59
C ASN A 60 -7.73 11.31 3.43
N SER A 61 -7.42 10.22 4.13
CA SER A 61 -8.40 9.54 4.98
C SER A 61 -8.64 10.30 6.29
N ASN A 62 -9.75 11.04 6.35
CA ASN A 62 -10.17 11.80 7.54
C ASN A 62 -10.36 10.95 8.81
N ARG A 63 -10.72 9.66 8.67
CA ARG A 63 -10.90 8.74 9.80
C ARG A 63 -9.67 7.84 10.03
N GLY A 64 -8.62 8.02 9.25
CA GLY A 64 -7.50 7.10 9.17
C GLY A 64 -7.84 5.81 8.43
N ILE A 65 -6.91 4.86 8.40
CA ILE A 65 -7.07 3.55 7.76
C ILE A 65 -7.17 2.45 8.83
N MET A 66 -7.83 1.33 8.48
CA MET A 66 -7.84 0.16 9.36
C MET A 66 -6.40 -0.24 9.71
N LYS A 67 -6.13 -0.55 10.97
CA LYS A 67 -4.82 -1.06 11.41
C LYS A 67 -4.64 -2.50 10.91
N GLY A 68 -3.39 -2.88 10.65
CA GLY A 68 -3.05 -4.24 10.24
C GLY A 68 -3.47 -5.27 11.30
N PHE A 69 -3.70 -6.51 10.86
CA PHE A 69 -3.96 -7.66 11.73
C PHE A 69 -2.64 -8.08 12.42
N GLY A 70 -2.15 -7.22 13.32
CA GLY A 70 -1.03 -7.46 14.22
C GLY A 70 -1.57 -7.38 15.64
N SER A 71 -1.43 -8.49 16.34
CA SER A 71 -1.94 -8.80 17.69
C SER A 71 -1.70 -7.71 18.72
N SER A 72 -2.61 -7.66 19.70
CA SER A 72 -2.36 -7.18 21.07
C SER A 72 -0.99 -7.58 21.61
#